data_AF-A0A5C6AT19-F1
#
_entry.id   AF-A0A5C6AT19-F1
#
_cell.length_a   1.000
_cell.length_b   1.000
_cell.length_c   1.000
_cell.angle_alpha   90.00
_cell.angle_beta   90.00
_cell.angle_gamma   90.00
#
_symmetry.space_group_name_H-M   'P 1'
#
loop_
_entity.id
_entity.type
_entity.pdbx_description
1 polymer ?
#
loop_
_entity_poly.entity_id
_entity_poly.type
_entity_poly.pdbx_seq_one_letter_code
_entity_poly.pdbx_strand_id
1 'polypeptide(L)'
;MARRAAWCVLILGVAVSAVAWTVWQTHRPVGSLDGDQLFALRAPIGGQLQTICRVSDVKKGDILAKFSVPRVDDAIESYKEKSRRLQSSKQILGLKPLELDTGLLAAQRVVQSDLRVLRNSLQEWLSEREELSGMIVMEPMRASIQKQVQALEMTIAEVRREIAAAEIESARLSREVERDHERAEHLRAAELDDLDQQLTELRQRIERAESSVAVRAPRDGRIIYQSSSPEFLGNDQPLLVLGPKSGFRFRLRLPESQTNSLSPDESMVIMLDRSHQVRRVRARFHGSDPLPLEPGVALAEFECLLPYETASRLVRGETVSASLDLKTPWATFWPIQSGAALIALGACGLLFLPTAQKRVADKSKAYPPAVQAKPMMVDRRIHNAATPPHLRRLADRFQAAIQARKVDSALISDVESAIVQDQQQAVEVFCDAVGGAMGGAMGDEQSIVHRMESNLSSIQSLLSEGSTAEDQQRLERLLQSITESSPSSARREKPAMAAKV
;
A
#
# COMPACT_ATOMS: atom_id res chain seq x y z
N MET A 1 21.19 71.17 -23.74
CA MET A 1 20.40 70.43 -22.72
C MET A 1 19.55 69.32 -23.36
N ALA A 2 18.86 69.58 -24.48
CA ALA A 2 18.01 68.59 -25.16
C ALA A 2 18.67 67.22 -25.43
N ARG A 3 19.92 67.20 -25.91
CA ARG A 3 20.65 65.94 -26.13
C ARG A 3 20.93 65.14 -24.85
N ARG A 4 21.19 65.83 -23.73
CA ARG A 4 21.38 65.18 -22.42
C ARG A 4 20.05 64.60 -21.92
N ALA A 5 18.95 65.33 -22.10
CA ALA A 5 17.61 64.83 -21.77
C ALA A 5 17.25 63.59 -22.61
N ALA A 6 17.53 63.60 -23.91
CA ALA A 6 17.31 62.43 -24.78
C ALA A 6 18.11 61.18 -24.33
N TRP A 7 19.38 61.37 -23.93
CA TRP A 7 20.19 60.29 -23.35
C TRP A 7 19.63 59.77 -22.02
N CYS A 8 19.17 60.65 -21.12
CA CYS A 8 18.54 60.24 -19.87
C CYS A 8 17.27 59.42 -20.09
N VAL A 9 16.42 59.82 -21.04
CA VAL A 9 15.20 59.08 -21.40
C VAL A 9 15.52 57.70 -21.97
N LEU A 10 16.53 57.60 -22.84
CA LEU A 10 16.96 56.33 -23.41
C LEU A 10 17.49 55.38 -22.33
N ILE A 11 18.38 55.86 -21.45
CA ILE A 11 18.93 55.07 -20.34
C ILE A 11 17.82 54.58 -19.41
N LEU A 12 16.85 55.46 -19.10
CA LEU A 12 15.69 55.10 -18.29
C LEU A 12 14.85 54.01 -18.96
N GLY A 13 14.59 54.11 -20.27
CA GLY A 13 13.84 53.10 -21.02
C GLY A 13 14.52 51.72 -21.04
N VAL A 14 15.85 51.68 -21.18
CA VAL A 14 16.64 50.43 -21.10
C VAL A 14 16.60 49.86 -19.69
N ALA A 15 16.78 50.70 -18.66
CA ALA A 15 16.73 50.25 -17.26
C ALA A 15 15.35 49.67 -16.90
N VAL A 16 14.26 50.32 -17.29
CA VAL A 16 12.88 49.83 -17.07
C VAL A 16 12.67 48.48 -17.77
N SER A 17 13.13 48.34 -19.02
CA SER A 17 13.01 47.08 -19.77
C SER A 17 13.83 45.94 -19.14
N ALA A 18 15.03 46.23 -18.64
CA ALA A 18 15.89 45.25 -17.97
C ALA A 18 15.32 44.81 -16.61
N VAL A 19 14.77 45.75 -15.83
CA VAL A 19 14.08 45.44 -14.57
C VAL A 19 12.83 44.61 -14.84
N ALA A 20 12.02 44.99 -15.85
CA ALA A 20 10.86 44.22 -16.25
C ALA A 20 11.23 42.78 -16.67
N TRP A 21 12.31 42.62 -17.46
CA TRP A 21 12.81 41.32 -17.86
C TRP A 21 13.27 40.46 -16.67
N THR A 22 14.02 41.05 -15.74
CA THR A 22 14.52 40.33 -14.55
C THR A 22 13.39 39.96 -13.58
N VAL A 23 12.42 40.84 -13.38
CA VAL A 23 11.20 40.53 -12.60
C VAL A 23 10.42 39.40 -13.26
N TRP A 24 10.25 39.43 -14.59
CA TRP A 24 9.59 38.35 -15.32
C TRP A 24 10.35 37.01 -15.21
N GLN A 25 11.68 37.05 -15.32
CA GLN A 25 12.51 35.85 -15.24
C GLN A 25 12.50 35.23 -13.83
N THR A 26 12.35 36.05 -12.79
CA THR A 26 12.26 35.59 -11.39
C THR A 26 10.85 35.13 -11.02
N HIS A 27 9.80 35.71 -11.62
CA HIS A 27 8.40 35.38 -11.33
C HIS A 27 7.84 34.40 -12.36
N ARG A 28 8.54 33.28 -12.59
CA ARG A 28 7.95 32.17 -13.33
C ARG A 28 6.94 31.49 -12.42
N PRO A 29 5.67 31.32 -12.85
CA PRO A 29 4.71 30.57 -12.06
C PRO A 29 5.23 29.14 -11.93
N VAL A 30 5.43 28.70 -10.68
CA VAL A 30 5.83 27.34 -10.33
C VAL A 30 4.61 26.64 -9.74
N GLY A 31 4.32 25.46 -10.27
CA GLY A 31 3.25 24.60 -9.79
C GLY A 31 3.84 23.27 -9.34
N SER A 32 3.02 22.51 -8.63
CA SER A 32 3.35 21.13 -8.24
C SER A 32 2.56 20.15 -9.08
N LEU A 33 3.23 19.06 -9.46
CA LEU A 33 2.56 17.86 -9.94
C LEU A 33 2.12 17.03 -8.75
N ASP A 34 0.89 16.56 -8.79
CA ASP A 34 0.30 15.73 -7.75
C ASP A 34 0.34 14.25 -8.15
N GLY A 35 0.74 13.40 -7.20
CA GLY A 35 0.81 11.95 -7.31
C GLY A 35 -0.45 11.23 -6.81
N ASP A 36 -1.45 11.95 -6.28
CA ASP A 36 -2.65 11.36 -5.64
C ASP A 36 -3.41 10.39 -6.54
N GLN A 37 -3.33 10.59 -7.85
CA GLN A 37 -3.91 9.70 -8.86
C GLN A 37 -2.87 8.73 -9.41
N LEU A 38 -1.94 8.21 -8.61
CA LEU A 38 -1.05 7.15 -9.03
C LEU A 38 -1.27 5.90 -8.20
N PHE A 39 -1.39 4.77 -8.88
CA PHE A 39 -1.30 3.47 -8.25
C PHE A 39 0.00 2.83 -8.68
N ALA A 40 0.90 2.63 -7.71
CA ALA A 40 2.17 1.99 -7.93
C ALA A 40 2.13 0.55 -7.46
N LEU A 41 2.35 -0.37 -8.39
CA LEU A 41 2.57 -1.76 -8.10
C LEU A 41 4.05 -1.96 -7.77
N ARG A 42 4.35 -2.50 -6.58
CA ARG A 42 5.69 -2.93 -6.18
C ARG A 42 5.72 -4.46 -6.06
N ALA A 43 6.90 -5.05 -6.25
CA ALA A 43 7.05 -6.49 -6.04
C ALA A 43 6.96 -6.81 -4.53
N PRO A 44 6.19 -7.82 -4.11
CA PRO A 44 6.19 -8.26 -2.72
C PRO A 44 7.56 -8.88 -2.37
N ILE A 45 7.96 -8.75 -1.11
CA ILE A 45 9.24 -9.28 -0.62
C ILE A 45 9.29 -10.80 -0.85
N GLY A 46 10.28 -11.26 -1.63
CA GLY A 46 10.47 -12.67 -1.95
C GLY A 46 9.51 -13.25 -3.00
N GLY A 47 8.69 -12.41 -3.66
CA GLY A 47 7.86 -12.84 -4.77
C GLY A 47 8.59 -12.81 -6.11
N GLN A 48 8.51 -13.91 -6.87
CA GLN A 48 8.99 -13.96 -8.25
C GLN A 48 7.85 -13.55 -9.19
N LEU A 49 8.12 -12.68 -10.16
CA LEU A 49 7.09 -12.26 -11.11
C LEU A 49 6.80 -13.38 -12.12
N GLN A 50 5.56 -13.90 -12.16
CA GLN A 50 5.16 -14.91 -13.16
C GLN A 50 4.60 -14.25 -14.43
N THR A 51 3.72 -13.26 -14.25
CA THR A 51 3.01 -12.63 -15.36
C THR A 51 2.79 -11.15 -15.05
N ILE A 52 2.96 -10.30 -16.05
CA ILE A 52 2.70 -8.87 -15.98
C ILE A 52 1.84 -8.43 -17.16
N CYS A 53 0.88 -7.55 -16.90
CA CYS A 53 0.04 -6.98 -17.93
C CYS A 53 0.91 -6.14 -18.90
N ARG A 54 0.72 -6.36 -20.21
CA ARG A 54 1.39 -5.61 -21.29
C ARG A 54 0.44 -4.65 -22.03
N VAL A 55 -0.85 -4.71 -21.72
CA VAL A 55 -1.87 -3.86 -22.37
C VAL A 55 -1.81 -2.47 -21.76
N SER A 56 -1.74 -1.43 -22.59
CA SER A 56 -1.62 -0.06 -22.11
C SER A 56 -2.84 0.40 -21.30
N ASP A 57 -4.06 0.06 -21.74
CA ASP A 57 -5.30 0.45 -21.08
C ASP A 57 -5.87 -0.71 -20.27
N VAL A 58 -6.19 -0.43 -19.02
CA VAL A 58 -6.62 -1.44 -18.04
C VAL A 58 -7.96 -1.01 -17.44
N LYS A 59 -8.84 -1.99 -17.19
CA LYS A 59 -10.10 -1.80 -16.47
C LYS A 59 -9.95 -2.19 -15.00
N LYS A 60 -10.80 -1.62 -14.14
CA LYS A 60 -10.90 -1.99 -12.73
C LYS A 60 -11.11 -3.50 -12.60
N GLY A 61 -10.28 -4.16 -11.78
CA GLY A 61 -10.33 -5.59 -11.52
C GLY A 61 -9.46 -6.46 -12.42
N ASP A 62 -8.92 -5.91 -13.52
CA ASP A 62 -7.96 -6.62 -14.38
C ASP A 62 -6.68 -6.94 -13.59
N ILE A 63 -6.08 -8.10 -13.86
CA ILE A 63 -4.84 -8.53 -13.19
C ILE A 63 -3.66 -7.76 -13.79
N LEU A 64 -3.02 -6.92 -12.98
CA LEU A 64 -1.83 -6.15 -13.36
C LEU A 64 -0.57 -7.00 -13.32
N ALA A 65 -0.42 -7.80 -12.26
CA ALA A 65 0.64 -8.76 -12.14
C ALA A 65 0.21 -9.95 -11.27
N LYS A 66 0.83 -11.09 -11.55
CA LYS A 66 0.75 -12.28 -10.72
C LYS A 66 2.16 -12.65 -10.27
N PHE A 67 2.34 -12.79 -8.97
CA PHE A 67 3.59 -13.21 -8.36
C PHE A 67 3.58 -14.74 -8.10
N SER A 68 4.73 -15.33 -7.83
CA SER A 68 4.91 -16.65 -7.24
C SER A 68 5.59 -16.40 -5.91
N VAL A 69 4.93 -16.79 -4.82
CA VAL A 69 5.54 -16.73 -3.49
C VAL A 69 5.54 -18.17 -3.01
N PRO A 70 6.70 -18.86 -2.97
CA PRO A 70 6.75 -20.31 -2.72
C PRO A 70 5.90 -20.74 -1.52
N ARG A 71 5.94 -19.97 -0.42
CA ARG A 71 5.12 -20.23 0.78
C ARG A 71 3.62 -20.19 0.55
N VAL A 72 3.14 -19.25 -0.28
CA VAL A 72 1.72 -19.12 -0.61
C VAL A 72 1.30 -20.17 -1.62
N ASP A 73 2.16 -20.45 -2.60
CA ASP A 73 1.93 -21.50 -3.60
C ASP A 73 1.82 -22.89 -2.94
N ASP A 74 2.74 -23.21 -2.01
CA ASP A 74 2.68 -24.44 -1.20
C ASP A 74 1.39 -24.52 -0.37
N ALA A 75 0.97 -23.40 0.22
CA ALA A 75 -0.27 -23.33 0.99
C ALA A 75 -1.51 -23.56 0.10
N ILE A 76 -1.55 -22.94 -1.08
CA ILE A 76 -2.63 -23.12 -2.06
C ILE A 76 -2.72 -24.59 -2.48
N GLU A 77 -1.59 -25.24 -2.80
CA GLU A 77 -1.57 -26.65 -3.18
C GLU A 77 -2.00 -27.56 -2.02
N SER A 78 -1.58 -27.27 -0.78
CA SER A 78 -2.05 -28.01 0.40
C SER A 78 -3.56 -27.89 0.61
N TYR A 79 -4.14 -26.72 0.38
CA TYR A 79 -5.59 -26.51 0.47
C TYR A 79 -6.35 -27.21 -0.65
N LYS A 80 -5.81 -27.22 -1.87
CA LYS A 80 -6.39 -27.98 -2.99
C LYS A 80 -6.36 -29.48 -2.71
N GLU A 81 -5.25 -30.00 -2.18
CA GLU A 81 -5.16 -31.40 -1.80
C GLU A 81 -6.19 -31.76 -0.72
N LYS A 82 -6.29 -30.92 0.33
CA LYS A 82 -7.30 -31.10 1.38
C LYS A 82 -8.73 -31.04 0.82
N SER A 83 -9.01 -30.12 -0.10
CA SER A 83 -10.31 -30.03 -0.78
C SER A 83 -10.61 -31.30 -1.60
N ARG A 84 -9.63 -31.86 -2.31
CA ARG A 84 -9.80 -33.12 -3.05
C ARG A 84 -10.10 -34.27 -2.10
N ARG A 85 -9.37 -34.36 -0.97
CA ARG A 85 -9.62 -35.40 0.06
C ARG A 85 -11.03 -35.29 0.64
N LEU A 86 -11.49 -34.09 1.01
CA LEU A 86 -12.86 -33.89 1.50
C LEU A 86 -13.92 -34.20 0.44
N GLN A 87 -13.67 -33.85 -0.83
CA GLN A 87 -14.58 -34.18 -1.93
C GLN A 87 -14.69 -35.69 -2.14
N SER A 88 -13.57 -36.42 -2.10
CA SER A 88 -13.58 -37.89 -2.11
C SER A 88 -14.29 -38.46 -0.89
N SER A 89 -14.07 -37.90 0.31
CA SER A 89 -14.78 -38.33 1.52
C SER A 89 -16.29 -38.14 1.40
N LYS A 90 -16.73 -37.00 0.84
CA LYS A 90 -18.15 -36.71 0.58
C LYS A 90 -18.74 -37.74 -0.39
N GLN A 91 -18.02 -38.08 -1.46
CA GLN A 91 -18.45 -39.10 -2.42
C GLN A 91 -18.55 -40.48 -1.77
N ILE A 92 -17.57 -40.87 -0.96
CA ILE A 92 -17.58 -42.14 -0.23
C ILE A 92 -18.77 -42.19 0.74
N LEU A 93 -19.01 -41.12 1.49
CA LEU A 93 -20.12 -41.04 2.43
C LEU A 93 -21.49 -41.12 1.75
N GLY A 94 -21.63 -40.47 0.58
CA GLY A 94 -22.85 -40.55 -0.23
C GLY A 94 -23.14 -41.95 -0.79
N LEU A 95 -22.11 -42.77 -0.99
CA LEU A 95 -22.24 -44.16 -1.47
C LEU A 95 -22.32 -45.19 -0.34
N LYS A 96 -21.93 -44.84 0.89
CA LYS A 96 -21.94 -45.75 2.03
C LYS A 96 -23.39 -46.19 2.35
N PRO A 97 -23.68 -47.46 2.65
CA PRO A 97 -25.01 -47.87 3.12
C PRO A 97 -25.33 -47.23 4.48
N LEU A 98 -26.61 -47.02 4.78
CA LEU A 98 -27.05 -46.43 6.06
C LEU A 98 -26.71 -47.40 7.20
N GLU A 99 -26.16 -46.86 8.29
CA GLU A 99 -25.83 -47.62 9.49
C GLU A 99 -27.09 -47.78 10.34
N LEU A 100 -27.86 -48.81 10.01
CA LEU A 100 -29.02 -49.22 10.78
C LEU A 100 -28.61 -50.10 11.98
N ASP A 101 -29.41 -50.09 13.03
CA ASP A 101 -29.25 -50.96 14.19
C ASP A 101 -29.43 -52.43 13.76
N THR A 102 -28.29 -53.13 13.72
CA THR A 102 -28.24 -54.53 13.32
C THR A 102 -28.98 -55.44 14.30
N GLY A 103 -29.14 -55.03 15.57
CA GLY A 103 -29.92 -55.72 16.58
C GLY A 103 -31.42 -55.66 16.28
N LEU A 104 -31.93 -54.49 15.91
CA LEU A 104 -33.34 -54.33 15.50
C LEU A 104 -33.67 -55.14 14.24
N LEU A 105 -32.79 -55.09 13.23
CA LEU A 105 -32.94 -55.87 12.01
C LEU A 105 -32.90 -57.38 12.29
N ALA A 106 -32.01 -57.84 13.18
CA ALA A 106 -31.94 -59.24 13.58
C ALA A 106 -33.20 -59.68 14.34
N ALA A 107 -33.67 -58.89 15.31
CA ALA A 107 -34.90 -59.16 16.06
C ALA A 107 -36.12 -59.24 15.14
N GLN A 108 -36.24 -58.31 14.19
CA GLN A 108 -37.33 -58.33 13.20
C GLN A 108 -37.30 -59.60 12.35
N ARG A 109 -36.12 -60.05 11.91
CA ARG A 109 -35.97 -61.30 11.14
C ARG A 109 -36.37 -62.53 11.93
N VAL A 110 -36.00 -62.60 13.21
CA VAL A 110 -36.38 -63.71 14.10
C VAL A 110 -37.89 -63.78 14.26
N VAL A 111 -38.55 -62.66 14.58
CA VAL A 111 -40.01 -62.62 14.71
C VAL A 111 -40.70 -62.98 13.39
N GLN A 112 -40.15 -62.54 12.25
CA GLN A 112 -40.67 -62.93 10.94
C GLN A 112 -40.49 -64.42 10.62
N SER A 113 -39.39 -65.05 11.05
CA SER A 113 -39.23 -66.50 10.90
C SER A 113 -40.20 -67.26 11.81
N ASP A 114 -40.39 -66.80 13.05
CA ASP A 114 -41.29 -67.43 14.00
C ASP A 114 -42.75 -67.36 13.51
N LEU A 115 -43.15 -66.21 12.96
CA LEU A 115 -44.47 -66.07 12.31
C LEU A 115 -44.67 -67.04 11.16
N ARG A 116 -43.64 -67.33 10.36
CA ARG A 116 -43.73 -68.33 9.28
C ARG A 116 -43.91 -69.73 9.84
N VAL A 117 -43.15 -70.09 10.88
CA VAL A 117 -43.26 -71.40 11.54
C VAL A 117 -44.64 -71.58 12.16
N LEU A 118 -45.14 -70.59 12.92
CA LEU A 118 -46.46 -70.63 13.55
C LEU A 118 -47.60 -70.69 12.53
N ARG A 119 -47.49 -70.00 11.40
CA ARG A 119 -48.50 -70.07 10.32
C ARG A 119 -48.53 -71.44 9.65
N ASN A 120 -47.35 -72.04 9.42
CA ASN A 120 -47.26 -73.38 8.86
C ASN A 120 -47.85 -74.43 9.81
N SER A 121 -47.52 -74.36 11.10
CA SER A 121 -48.09 -75.26 12.10
C SER A 121 -49.60 -75.09 12.22
N LEU A 122 -50.11 -73.84 12.22
CA LEU A 122 -51.55 -73.59 12.20
C LEU A 122 -52.23 -74.27 11.00
N GLN A 123 -51.63 -74.22 9.82
CA GLN A 123 -52.18 -74.85 8.62
C GLN A 123 -52.18 -76.38 8.71
N GLU A 124 -51.12 -76.97 9.25
CA GLU A 124 -51.02 -78.42 9.53
C GLU A 124 -52.10 -78.88 10.51
N TRP A 125 -52.27 -78.18 11.64
CA TRP A 125 -53.29 -78.49 12.63
C TRP A 125 -54.72 -78.30 12.09
N LEU A 126 -54.93 -77.33 11.19
CA LEU A 126 -56.21 -77.15 10.53
C LEU A 126 -56.54 -78.31 9.59
N SER A 127 -55.58 -78.82 8.82
CA SER A 127 -55.77 -80.00 7.98
C SER A 127 -56.05 -81.26 8.81
N GLU A 128 -55.30 -81.49 9.89
CA GLU A 128 -55.51 -82.66 10.76
C GLU A 128 -56.90 -82.62 11.43
N ARG A 129 -57.34 -81.44 11.87
CA ARG A 129 -58.70 -81.24 12.40
C ARG A 129 -59.76 -81.59 11.36
N GLU A 130 -59.58 -81.18 10.10
CA GLU A 130 -60.52 -81.45 9.02
C GLU A 130 -60.61 -82.95 8.68
N GLU A 131 -59.46 -83.63 8.63
CA GLU A 131 -59.38 -85.08 8.44
C GLU A 131 -60.09 -85.85 9.56
N LEU A 132 -59.81 -85.52 10.83
CA LEU A 132 -60.46 -86.15 11.98
C LEU A 132 -61.96 -85.85 12.03
N SER A 133 -62.37 -84.63 11.66
CA SER A 133 -63.79 -84.28 11.58
C SER A 133 -64.53 -85.10 10.53
N GLY A 134 -63.87 -85.45 9.41
CA GLY A 134 -64.42 -86.35 8.40
C GLY A 134 -64.64 -87.78 8.92
N MET A 135 -63.83 -88.24 9.88
CA MET A 135 -63.90 -89.60 10.45
C MET A 135 -65.01 -89.78 11.52
N ILE A 136 -65.65 -88.69 11.99
CA ILE A 136 -66.69 -88.71 13.05
C ILE A 136 -67.92 -89.57 12.69
N VAL A 137 -68.12 -89.87 11.41
CA VAL A 137 -69.24 -90.70 10.90
C VAL A 137 -69.19 -92.15 11.42
N MET A 138 -68.05 -92.61 11.95
CA MET A 138 -67.87 -93.96 12.51
C MET A 138 -68.38 -94.04 13.98
N GLU A 139 -69.56 -94.65 14.21
CA GLU A 139 -70.24 -94.73 15.51
C GLU A 139 -69.39 -95.23 16.71
N PRO A 140 -68.60 -96.31 16.63
CA PRO A 140 -67.88 -96.82 17.80
C PRO A 140 -66.69 -95.95 18.23
N MET A 141 -66.19 -95.04 17.38
CA MET A 141 -65.02 -94.19 17.66
C MET A 141 -65.36 -92.74 17.99
N ARG A 142 -66.64 -92.36 17.87
CA ARG A 142 -67.11 -90.97 17.93
C ARG A 142 -66.66 -90.21 19.17
N ALA A 143 -66.78 -90.81 20.36
CA ALA A 143 -66.43 -90.15 21.61
C ALA A 143 -64.92 -89.88 21.75
N SER A 144 -64.07 -90.74 21.18
CA SER A 144 -62.62 -90.55 21.19
C SER A 144 -62.20 -89.46 20.20
N ILE A 145 -62.73 -89.50 18.97
CA ILE A 145 -62.45 -88.50 17.94
C ILE A 145 -62.91 -87.11 18.41
N GLN A 146 -64.07 -87.02 19.07
CA GLN A 146 -64.57 -85.74 19.57
C GLN A 146 -63.66 -85.12 20.63
N LYS A 147 -63.05 -85.94 21.51
CA LYS A 147 -62.04 -85.46 22.47
C LYS A 147 -60.77 -84.97 21.77
N GLN A 148 -60.31 -85.68 20.74
CA GLN A 148 -59.14 -85.28 19.95
C GLN A 148 -59.38 -83.97 19.21
N VAL A 149 -60.55 -83.80 18.58
CA VAL A 149 -60.93 -82.54 17.91
C VAL A 149 -60.97 -81.39 18.92
N GLN A 150 -61.54 -81.59 20.11
CA GLN A 150 -61.57 -80.56 21.14
C GLN A 150 -60.17 -80.18 21.63
N ALA A 151 -59.26 -81.15 21.76
CA ALA A 151 -57.86 -80.88 22.09
C ALA A 151 -57.18 -80.06 20.99
N LEU A 152 -57.36 -80.43 19.71
CA LEU A 152 -56.84 -79.68 18.57
C LEU A 152 -57.40 -78.26 18.50
N GLU A 153 -58.69 -78.05 18.81
CA GLU A 153 -59.29 -76.72 18.84
C GLU A 153 -58.64 -75.82 19.89
N MET A 154 -58.25 -76.35 21.06
CA MET A 154 -57.51 -75.59 22.05
C MET A 154 -56.11 -75.22 21.55
N THR A 155 -55.37 -76.18 20.95
CA THR A 155 -54.05 -75.92 20.35
C THR A 155 -54.12 -74.88 19.24
N ILE A 156 -55.11 -74.97 18.35
CA ILE A 156 -55.35 -73.98 17.28
C ILE A 156 -55.63 -72.60 17.88
N ALA A 157 -56.43 -72.51 18.95
CA ALA A 157 -56.72 -71.25 19.61
C ALA A 157 -55.46 -70.64 20.27
N GLU A 158 -54.59 -71.47 20.85
CA GLU A 158 -53.30 -71.04 21.42
C GLU A 158 -52.35 -70.52 20.34
N VAL A 159 -52.11 -71.29 19.27
CA VAL A 159 -51.26 -70.87 18.14
C VAL A 159 -51.78 -69.58 17.50
N ARG A 160 -53.11 -69.40 17.38
CA ARG A 160 -53.70 -68.14 16.90
C ARG A 160 -53.37 -66.95 17.80
N ARG A 161 -53.35 -67.13 19.12
CA ARG A 161 -52.95 -66.07 20.06
C ARG A 161 -51.47 -65.75 19.93
N GLU A 162 -50.61 -66.76 19.77
CA GLU A 162 -49.17 -66.56 19.55
C GLU A 162 -48.89 -65.82 18.24
N ILE A 163 -49.59 -66.17 17.15
CA ILE A 163 -49.50 -65.45 15.87
C ILE A 163 -49.91 -63.99 16.07
N ALA A 164 -51.05 -63.72 16.72
CA ALA A 164 -51.49 -62.35 16.96
C ALA A 164 -50.49 -61.53 17.79
N ALA A 165 -49.89 -62.14 18.82
CA ALA A 165 -48.85 -61.51 19.63
C ALA A 165 -47.58 -61.22 18.80
N ALA A 166 -47.13 -62.19 18.00
CA ALA A 166 -45.96 -62.04 17.14
C ALA A 166 -46.21 -61.03 15.99
N GLU A 167 -47.43 -60.89 15.49
CA GLU A 167 -47.81 -59.86 14.51
C GLU A 167 -47.73 -58.45 15.10
N ILE A 168 -48.22 -58.26 16.34
CA ILE A 168 -48.10 -56.98 17.06
C ILE A 168 -46.62 -56.62 17.26
N GLU A 169 -45.81 -57.59 17.67
CA GLU A 169 -44.38 -57.40 17.89
C GLU A 169 -43.64 -57.10 16.58
N SER A 170 -43.97 -57.79 15.49
CA SER A 170 -43.44 -57.50 14.15
C SER A 170 -43.78 -56.09 13.69
N ALA A 171 -45.01 -55.63 13.93
CA ALA A 171 -45.43 -54.27 13.61
C ALA A 171 -44.78 -53.21 14.52
N ARG A 172 -44.42 -53.55 15.76
CA ARG A 172 -43.64 -52.70 16.66
C ARG A 172 -42.20 -52.56 16.14
N LEU A 173 -41.51 -53.67 15.90
CA LEU A 173 -40.13 -53.68 15.40
C LEU A 173 -40.01 -53.00 14.04
N SER A 174 -40.99 -53.18 13.15
CA SER A 174 -40.99 -52.51 11.84
C SER A 174 -41.05 -50.99 11.97
N ARG A 175 -41.83 -50.46 12.93
CA ARG A 175 -41.86 -49.01 13.21
C ARG A 175 -40.55 -48.51 13.83
N GLU A 176 -39.88 -49.34 14.62
CA GLU A 176 -38.57 -48.99 15.20
C GLU A 176 -37.47 -48.97 14.15
N VAL A 177 -37.46 -49.92 13.22
CA VAL A 177 -36.55 -49.93 12.06
C VAL A 177 -36.78 -48.70 11.17
N GLU A 178 -38.03 -48.31 10.92
CA GLU A 178 -38.33 -47.11 10.13
C GLU A 178 -37.80 -45.83 10.79
N ARG A 179 -38.03 -45.66 12.11
CA ARG A 179 -37.47 -44.52 12.85
C ARG A 179 -35.94 -44.51 12.84
N ASP A 180 -35.34 -45.70 12.93
CA ASP A 180 -33.89 -45.84 12.87
C ASP A 180 -33.35 -45.48 11.48
N HIS A 181 -34.10 -45.79 10.44
CA HIS A 181 -33.82 -45.37 9.07
C HIS A 181 -33.84 -43.84 8.94
N GLU A 182 -34.92 -43.20 9.36
CA GLU A 182 -35.04 -41.72 9.38
C GLU A 182 -33.90 -41.08 10.18
N ARG A 183 -33.56 -41.64 11.35
CA ARG A 183 -32.42 -41.19 12.16
C ARG A 183 -31.11 -41.27 11.39
N ALA A 184 -30.83 -42.41 10.76
CA ALA A 184 -29.59 -42.62 10.00
C ALA A 184 -29.50 -41.69 8.77
N GLU A 185 -30.62 -41.45 8.09
CA GLU A 185 -30.69 -40.48 6.99
C GLU A 185 -30.39 -39.05 7.45
N HIS A 186 -31.01 -38.63 8.56
CA HIS A 186 -30.77 -37.31 9.14
C HIS A 186 -29.31 -37.11 9.56
N LEU A 187 -28.69 -38.11 10.20
CA LEU A 187 -27.29 -38.05 10.58
C LEU A 187 -26.38 -37.93 9.35
N ARG A 188 -26.63 -38.73 8.31
CA ARG A 188 -25.88 -38.63 7.06
C ARG A 188 -26.04 -37.27 6.39
N ALA A 189 -27.26 -36.74 6.33
CA ALA A 189 -27.52 -35.43 5.75
C ALA A 189 -26.72 -34.35 6.49
N ALA A 190 -26.71 -34.38 7.82
CA ALA A 190 -25.93 -33.45 8.64
C ALA A 190 -24.41 -33.57 8.41
N GLU A 191 -23.87 -34.79 8.28
CA GLU A 191 -22.46 -35.02 7.95
C GLU A 191 -22.08 -34.50 6.55
N LEU A 192 -22.96 -34.70 5.57
CA LEU A 192 -22.77 -34.18 4.21
C LEU A 192 -22.77 -32.64 4.19
N ASP A 193 -23.68 -32.02 4.96
CA ASP A 193 -23.76 -30.57 5.11
C ASP A 193 -22.50 -29.99 5.77
N ASP A 194 -21.96 -30.66 6.81
CA ASP A 194 -20.69 -30.26 7.44
C ASP A 194 -19.52 -30.31 6.44
N LEU A 195 -19.43 -31.39 5.65
CA LEU A 195 -18.41 -31.51 4.59
C LEU A 195 -18.55 -30.39 3.54
N ASP A 196 -19.76 -29.98 3.20
CA ASP A 196 -20.00 -28.87 2.27
C ASP A 196 -19.59 -27.51 2.84
N GLN A 197 -19.82 -27.29 4.14
CA GLN A 197 -19.33 -26.11 4.84
C GLN A 197 -17.80 -26.06 4.85
N GLN A 198 -17.14 -27.19 5.17
CA GLN A 198 -15.69 -27.29 5.14
C GLN A 198 -15.10 -27.05 3.74
N LEU A 199 -15.74 -27.58 2.69
CA LEU A 199 -15.34 -27.34 1.30
C LEU A 199 -15.49 -25.86 0.91
N THR A 200 -16.57 -25.21 1.36
CA THR A 200 -16.80 -23.78 1.12
C THR A 200 -15.75 -22.93 1.81
N GLU A 201 -15.40 -23.26 3.06
CA GLU A 201 -14.34 -22.58 3.79
C GLU A 201 -12.98 -22.71 3.09
N LEU A 202 -12.61 -23.91 2.63
CA LEU A 202 -11.37 -24.12 1.90
C LEU A 202 -11.31 -23.36 0.58
N ARG A 203 -12.43 -23.28 -0.16
CA ARG A 203 -12.51 -22.49 -1.39
C ARG A 203 -12.26 -21.00 -1.12
N GLN A 204 -12.85 -20.45 -0.05
CA GLN A 204 -12.58 -19.07 0.35
C GLN A 204 -11.12 -18.86 0.76
N ARG A 205 -10.49 -19.84 1.43
CA ARG A 205 -9.07 -19.76 1.78
C ARG A 205 -8.17 -19.79 0.54
N ILE A 206 -8.47 -20.62 -0.44
CA ILE A 206 -7.77 -20.65 -1.74
C ILE A 206 -7.93 -19.32 -2.45
N GLU A 207 -9.16 -18.80 -2.58
CA GLU A 207 -9.43 -17.52 -3.25
C GLU A 207 -8.70 -16.36 -2.56
N ARG A 208 -8.72 -16.30 -1.23
CA ARG A 208 -7.97 -15.28 -0.46
C ARG A 208 -6.47 -15.39 -0.73
N ALA A 209 -5.91 -16.59 -0.71
CA ALA A 209 -4.49 -16.82 -1.00
C ALA A 209 -4.13 -16.48 -2.46
N GLU A 210 -4.98 -16.79 -3.43
CA GLU A 210 -4.76 -16.41 -4.83
C GLU A 210 -4.88 -14.89 -5.04
N SER A 211 -5.82 -14.24 -4.33
CA SER A 211 -6.00 -12.78 -4.38
C SER A 211 -4.85 -12.01 -3.75
N SER A 212 -4.12 -12.59 -2.77
CA SER A 212 -2.94 -11.95 -2.19
C SER A 212 -1.72 -12.00 -3.12
N VAL A 213 -1.71 -12.94 -4.06
CA VAL A 213 -0.63 -13.15 -5.03
C VAL A 213 -0.89 -12.44 -6.37
N ALA A 214 -2.16 -12.21 -6.72
CA ALA A 214 -2.56 -11.49 -7.92
C ALA A 214 -2.96 -10.04 -7.59
N VAL A 215 -2.18 -9.06 -8.04
CA VAL A 215 -2.53 -7.65 -7.85
C VAL A 215 -3.40 -7.17 -9.00
N ARG A 216 -4.61 -6.70 -8.66
CA ARG A 216 -5.61 -6.20 -9.61
C ARG A 216 -5.61 -4.68 -9.68
N ALA A 217 -6.02 -4.13 -10.82
CA ALA A 217 -6.16 -2.69 -11.00
C ALA A 217 -7.29 -2.13 -10.11
N PRO A 218 -7.04 -1.14 -9.24
CA PRO A 218 -8.06 -0.59 -8.35
C PRO A 218 -9.11 0.27 -9.08
N ARG A 219 -8.78 0.75 -10.28
CA ARG A 219 -9.62 1.62 -11.11
C ARG A 219 -9.21 1.50 -12.58
N ASP A 220 -10.06 2.04 -13.45
CA ASP A 220 -9.75 2.19 -14.87
C ASP A 220 -8.57 3.15 -15.06
N GLY A 221 -7.63 2.79 -15.92
CA GLY A 221 -6.42 3.59 -16.08
C GLY A 221 -5.59 3.18 -17.29
N ARG A 222 -4.46 3.84 -17.43
CA ARG A 222 -3.42 3.53 -18.40
C ARG A 222 -2.11 3.24 -17.67
N ILE A 223 -1.41 2.19 -18.09
CA ILE A 223 -0.04 1.91 -17.67
C ILE A 223 0.85 3.00 -18.26
N ILE A 224 1.37 3.87 -17.40
CA ILE A 224 2.29 4.96 -17.78
C ILE A 224 3.73 4.48 -17.75
N TYR A 225 4.00 3.53 -16.85
CA TYR A 225 5.32 2.94 -16.72
C TYR A 225 5.23 1.45 -16.42
N GLN A 226 6.13 0.72 -17.06
CA GLN A 226 6.43 -0.68 -16.80
C GLN A 226 7.95 -0.83 -16.86
N SER A 227 8.55 -1.47 -15.86
CA SER A 227 9.98 -1.77 -15.88
C SER A 227 10.31 -2.70 -17.05
N SER A 228 11.39 -2.39 -17.77
CA SER A 228 11.92 -3.24 -18.85
C SER A 228 12.52 -4.55 -18.32
N SER A 229 12.94 -4.57 -17.05
CA SER A 229 13.69 -5.66 -16.43
C SER A 229 13.11 -5.94 -15.04
N PRO A 230 11.88 -6.50 -14.98
CA PRO A 230 11.13 -6.59 -13.74
C PRO A 230 11.76 -7.53 -12.70
N GLU A 231 12.55 -8.52 -13.14
CA GLU A 231 13.22 -9.50 -12.28
C GLU A 231 14.37 -8.90 -11.45
N PHE A 232 14.92 -7.76 -11.87
CA PHE A 232 16.10 -7.14 -11.24
C PHE A 232 15.74 -5.93 -10.37
N LEU A 233 14.46 -5.68 -10.13
CA LEU A 233 14.02 -4.55 -9.32
C LEU A 233 14.25 -4.83 -7.83
N GLY A 234 14.79 -3.84 -7.11
CA GLY A 234 14.80 -3.86 -5.65
C GLY A 234 13.38 -3.76 -5.08
N ASN A 235 13.20 -4.21 -3.83
CA ASN A 235 11.88 -4.30 -3.17
C ASN A 235 11.07 -2.98 -3.17
N ASP A 236 11.73 -1.82 -3.17
CA ASP A 236 11.08 -0.51 -3.13
C ASP A 236 10.82 0.13 -4.50
N GLN A 237 11.30 -0.48 -5.58
CA GLN A 237 11.13 0.09 -6.91
C GLN A 237 9.76 -0.27 -7.49
N PRO A 238 9.04 0.69 -8.08
CA PRO A 238 7.76 0.39 -8.73
C PRO A 238 8.00 -0.50 -9.95
N LEU A 239 7.27 -1.61 -10.02
CA LEU A 239 7.25 -2.53 -11.15
C LEU A 239 6.42 -1.95 -12.30
N LEU A 240 5.26 -1.40 -11.95
CA LEU A 240 4.27 -0.85 -12.86
C LEU A 240 3.58 0.33 -12.19
N VAL A 241 3.33 1.39 -12.95
CA VAL A 241 2.59 2.57 -12.48
C VAL A 241 1.35 2.76 -13.35
N LEU A 242 0.20 2.68 -12.70
CA LEU A 242 -1.11 2.90 -13.29
C LEU A 242 -1.58 4.31 -12.93
N GLY A 243 -1.97 5.08 -13.94
CA GLY A 243 -2.55 6.40 -13.76
C GLY A 243 -3.84 6.57 -14.55
N PRO A 244 -4.47 7.75 -14.48
CA PRO A 244 -5.72 8.03 -15.18
C PRO A 244 -5.53 7.95 -16.70
N LYS A 245 -6.59 7.53 -17.41
CA LYS A 245 -6.57 7.46 -18.88
C LYS A 245 -6.46 8.82 -19.56
N SER A 246 -7.03 9.84 -18.92
CA SER A 246 -7.07 11.20 -19.46
C SER A 246 -5.69 11.87 -19.39
N GLY A 247 -4.92 11.60 -18.33
CA GLY A 247 -3.59 12.16 -18.12
C GLY A 247 -3.44 12.71 -16.71
N PHE A 248 -2.25 13.21 -16.39
CA PHE A 248 -1.94 13.76 -15.08
C PHE A 248 -2.43 15.19 -14.95
N ARG A 249 -3.02 15.51 -13.80
CA ARG A 249 -3.38 16.87 -13.45
C ARG A 249 -2.20 17.60 -12.84
N PHE A 250 -1.75 18.62 -13.54
CA PHE A 250 -0.80 19.61 -13.08
C PHE A 250 -1.57 20.85 -12.62
N ARG A 251 -1.31 21.32 -11.40
CA ARG A 251 -1.97 22.48 -10.83
C ARG A 251 -0.99 23.64 -10.72
N LEU A 252 -1.36 24.77 -11.29
CA LEU A 252 -0.53 25.96 -11.32
C LEU A 252 -1.34 27.18 -10.90
N ARG A 253 -0.80 27.98 -9.98
CA ARG A 253 -1.39 29.27 -9.66
C ARG A 253 -1.02 30.26 -10.76
N LEU A 254 -2.04 30.83 -11.40
CA LEU A 254 -1.88 31.82 -12.47
C LEU A 254 -2.79 33.02 -12.20
N PRO A 255 -2.41 34.23 -12.63
CA PRO A 255 -3.32 35.38 -12.63
C PRO A 255 -4.58 35.07 -13.46
N GLU A 256 -5.75 35.49 -12.98
CA GLU A 256 -7.03 35.29 -13.69
C GLU A 256 -7.02 35.86 -15.11
N SER A 257 -6.33 36.98 -15.30
CA SER A 257 -6.15 37.60 -16.62
C SER A 257 -5.42 36.69 -17.60
N GLN A 258 -4.51 35.84 -17.10
CA GLN A 258 -3.80 34.86 -17.93
C GLN A 258 -4.67 33.62 -18.17
N THR A 259 -5.35 33.09 -17.15
CA THR A 259 -6.21 31.91 -17.33
C THR A 259 -7.37 32.16 -18.27
N ASN A 260 -7.97 33.36 -18.24
CA ASN A 260 -9.03 33.76 -19.16
C ASN A 260 -8.59 33.83 -20.62
N SER A 261 -7.27 33.92 -20.88
CA SER A 261 -6.71 33.89 -22.24
C SER A 261 -6.41 32.48 -22.74
N LEU A 262 -6.44 31.47 -21.86
CA LEU A 262 -6.15 30.08 -22.21
C LEU A 262 -7.38 29.41 -22.82
N SER A 263 -7.22 28.84 -24.01
CA SER A 263 -8.26 28.03 -24.63
C SER A 263 -8.10 26.55 -24.25
N PRO A 264 -9.19 25.79 -24.00
CA PRO A 264 -9.11 24.37 -23.60
C PRO A 264 -8.49 23.43 -24.65
N ASP A 265 -8.41 23.88 -25.90
CA ASP A 265 -7.76 23.14 -27.00
C ASP A 265 -6.29 23.52 -27.19
N GLU A 266 -5.78 24.49 -26.45
CA GLU A 266 -4.41 24.95 -26.58
C GLU A 266 -3.42 23.99 -25.91
N SER A 267 -2.49 23.46 -26.70
CA SER A 267 -1.38 22.67 -26.18
C SER A 267 -0.27 23.59 -25.70
N MET A 268 0.00 23.57 -24.40
CA MET A 268 1.09 24.30 -23.77
C MET A 268 2.29 23.39 -23.52
N VAL A 269 3.46 23.99 -23.30
CA VAL A 269 4.67 23.27 -22.92
C VAL A 269 4.97 23.56 -21.46
N ILE A 270 5.04 22.51 -20.65
CA ILE A 270 5.47 22.57 -19.26
C ILE A 270 6.95 22.18 -19.21
N MET A 271 7.75 22.94 -18.48
CA MET A 271 9.12 22.63 -18.11
C MET A 271 9.13 21.94 -16.74
N LEU A 272 9.48 20.66 -16.74
CA LEU A 272 9.72 19.90 -15.52
C LEU A 272 11.11 20.27 -15.00
N ASP A 273 11.17 20.82 -13.79
CA ASP A 273 12.43 21.18 -13.17
C ASP A 273 13.11 19.94 -12.59
N ARG A 274 14.31 19.64 -13.09
CA ARG A 274 15.20 18.63 -12.51
C ARG A 274 16.50 19.33 -12.21
N SER A 275 17.16 18.92 -11.13
CA SER A 275 18.45 19.46 -10.66
C SER A 275 19.48 19.69 -11.76
N HIS A 276 19.45 18.91 -12.87
CA HIS A 276 20.40 19.04 -13.97
C HIS A 276 19.81 18.98 -15.40
N GLN A 277 18.51 18.78 -15.60
CA GLN A 277 17.92 18.65 -16.95
C GLN A 277 16.48 19.17 -17.05
N VAL A 278 16.28 20.25 -17.80
CA VAL A 278 14.94 20.78 -18.11
C VAL A 278 14.28 19.91 -19.18
N ARG A 279 13.22 19.19 -18.81
CA ARG A 279 12.44 18.39 -19.76
C ARG A 279 11.15 19.12 -20.11
N ARG A 280 10.91 19.29 -21.42
CA ARG A 280 9.69 19.90 -21.96
C ARG A 280 8.64 18.84 -22.21
N VAL A 281 7.45 19.02 -21.63
CA VAL A 281 6.31 18.10 -21.76
C VAL A 281 5.11 18.87 -22.27
N ARG A 282 4.37 18.30 -23.21
CA ARG A 282 3.13 18.93 -23.69
C ARG A 282 2.01 18.70 -22.69
N ALA A 283 1.24 19.75 -22.43
CA ALA A 283 0.08 19.72 -21.57
C ALA A 283 -1.08 20.43 -22.24
N ARG A 284 -2.30 20.01 -21.93
CA ARG A 284 -3.53 20.62 -22.42
C ARG A 284 -4.21 21.34 -21.25
N PHE A 285 -4.69 22.55 -21.48
CA PHE A 285 -5.45 23.26 -20.47
C PHE A 285 -6.80 22.54 -20.23
N HIS A 286 -7.09 22.21 -18.97
CA HIS A 286 -8.33 21.52 -18.59
C HIS A 286 -9.38 22.51 -18.09
N GLY A 287 -8.97 23.44 -17.22
CA GLY A 287 -9.85 24.44 -16.63
C GLY A 287 -9.12 25.29 -15.59
N SER A 288 -9.81 26.27 -15.03
CA SER A 288 -9.27 27.10 -13.95
C SER A 288 -10.35 27.47 -12.96
N ASP A 289 -10.04 27.37 -11.67
CA ASP A 289 -10.94 27.76 -10.58
C ASP A 289 -10.36 28.97 -9.83
N PRO A 290 -11.12 30.06 -9.62
CA PRO A 290 -10.65 31.20 -8.84
C PRO A 290 -10.36 30.79 -7.39
N LEU A 291 -9.23 31.25 -6.84
CA LEU A 291 -8.88 30.95 -5.45
C LEU A 291 -9.63 31.90 -4.51
N PRO A 292 -10.45 31.39 -3.56
CA PRO A 292 -11.31 32.24 -2.74
C PRO A 292 -10.56 33.19 -1.81
N LEU A 293 -9.31 32.87 -1.47
CA LEU A 293 -8.47 33.64 -0.55
C LEU A 293 -7.51 34.62 -1.27
N GLU A 294 -7.34 34.48 -2.59
CA GLU A 294 -6.35 35.23 -3.38
C GLU A 294 -7.05 35.86 -4.59
N PRO A 295 -7.75 37.00 -4.43
CA PRO A 295 -8.51 37.62 -5.52
C PRO A 295 -7.59 37.99 -6.68
N GLY A 296 -8.00 37.62 -7.91
CA GLY A 296 -7.21 37.82 -9.12
C GLY A 296 -6.22 36.69 -9.42
N VAL A 297 -6.19 35.63 -8.60
CA VAL A 297 -5.42 34.40 -8.85
C VAL A 297 -6.38 33.23 -9.01
N ALA A 298 -6.17 32.45 -10.06
CA ALA A 298 -6.87 31.21 -10.32
C ALA A 298 -5.91 30.01 -10.27
N LEU A 299 -6.43 28.87 -9.84
CA LEU A 299 -5.76 27.58 -9.93
C LEU A 299 -6.06 26.98 -11.30
N ALA A 300 -5.11 27.06 -12.21
CA ALA A 300 -5.19 26.43 -13.52
C ALA A 300 -4.83 24.95 -13.42
N GLU A 301 -5.71 24.09 -13.91
CA GLU A 301 -5.47 22.66 -14.09
C GLU A 301 -5.07 22.36 -15.54
N PHE A 302 -3.96 21.64 -15.70
CA PHE A 302 -3.49 21.15 -16.99
C PHE A 302 -3.41 19.64 -16.98
N GLU A 303 -3.74 19.03 -18.10
CA GLU A 303 -3.62 17.59 -18.33
C GLU A 303 -2.35 17.30 -19.12
N CYS A 304 -1.46 16.45 -18.60
CA CYS A 304 -0.20 16.14 -19.25
C CYS A 304 0.15 14.65 -19.19
N LEU A 305 0.91 14.18 -20.17
CA LEU A 305 1.48 12.83 -20.19
C LEU A 305 2.90 12.91 -19.63
N LEU A 306 3.07 12.46 -18.39
CA LEU A 306 4.36 12.54 -17.72
C LEU A 306 5.35 11.50 -18.30
N PRO A 307 6.62 11.89 -18.47
CA PRO A 307 7.67 10.93 -18.75
C PRO A 307 7.87 10.02 -17.54
N TYR A 308 8.32 8.79 -17.81
CA TYR A 308 8.52 7.75 -16.80
C TYR A 308 9.25 8.25 -15.56
N GLU A 309 10.39 8.92 -15.71
CA GLU A 309 11.24 9.23 -14.55
C GLU A 309 10.61 10.29 -13.65
N THR A 310 9.62 11.03 -14.14
CA THR A 310 8.82 11.94 -13.32
C THR A 310 7.69 11.19 -12.61
N ALA A 311 7.04 10.26 -13.29
CA ALA A 311 6.02 9.40 -12.68
C ALA A 311 6.61 8.55 -11.54
N SER A 312 7.83 8.02 -11.70
CA SER A 312 8.49 7.23 -10.64
C SER A 312 8.82 8.04 -9.39
N ARG A 313 9.19 9.32 -9.54
CA ARG A 313 9.43 10.25 -8.42
C ARG A 313 8.14 10.59 -7.68
N LEU A 314 7.07 10.89 -8.41
CA LEU A 314 5.75 11.12 -7.81
C LEU A 314 5.27 9.90 -7.02
N VAL A 315 5.51 8.69 -7.52
CA VAL A 315 5.21 7.43 -6.80
C VAL A 315 6.01 7.26 -5.50
N ARG A 316 7.19 7.87 -5.40
CA ARG A 316 8.00 7.88 -4.17
C ARG A 316 7.55 8.96 -3.18
N GLY A 317 6.51 9.74 -3.53
CA GLY A 317 6.06 10.89 -2.74
C GLY A 317 6.93 12.13 -2.92
N GLU A 318 7.84 12.15 -3.89
CA GLU A 318 8.62 13.35 -4.18
C GLU A 318 7.77 14.38 -4.92
N THR A 319 7.74 15.61 -4.43
CA THR A 319 7.10 16.72 -5.12
C THR A 319 7.92 17.12 -6.34
N VAL A 320 7.31 17.10 -7.53
CA VAL A 320 7.96 17.57 -8.75
C VAL A 320 7.43 18.96 -9.10
N SER A 321 8.30 19.95 -8.96
CA SER A 321 8.03 21.31 -9.40
C SER A 321 8.05 21.38 -10.92
N ALA A 322 7.06 22.07 -11.48
CA ALA A 322 7.01 22.34 -12.90
C ALA A 322 6.60 23.79 -13.16
N SER A 323 7.12 24.36 -14.24
CA SER A 323 6.84 25.73 -14.66
C SER A 323 6.29 25.75 -16.07
N LEU A 324 5.39 26.68 -16.35
CA LEU A 324 4.81 26.81 -17.69
C LEU A 324 5.80 27.57 -18.60
N ASP A 325 6.14 27.01 -19.76
CA ASP A 325 6.89 27.71 -20.82
C ASP A 325 5.91 28.61 -21.58
N LEU A 326 5.41 29.64 -20.88
CA LEU A 326 4.62 30.69 -21.51
C LEU A 326 5.55 31.42 -22.47
N LYS A 327 5.34 31.19 -23.78
CA LYS A 327 5.81 32.12 -24.81
C LYS A 327 5.07 33.43 -24.59
N THR A 328 5.55 34.19 -23.63
CA THR A 328 4.97 35.48 -23.30
C THR A 328 5.14 36.30 -24.56
N PRO A 329 4.06 36.80 -25.17
CA PRO A 329 4.23 37.74 -26.25
C PRO A 329 4.86 38.96 -25.58
N TRP A 330 6.16 39.19 -25.77
CA TRP A 330 6.85 40.37 -25.24
C TRP A 330 6.13 41.66 -25.64
N ALA A 331 5.37 41.57 -26.73
CA ALA A 331 4.46 42.58 -27.23
C ALA A 331 3.31 42.94 -26.28
N THR A 332 2.90 42.15 -25.28
CA THR A 332 1.71 42.43 -24.45
C THR A 332 2.03 42.95 -23.05
N PHE A 333 3.29 42.88 -22.61
CA PHE A 333 3.67 43.30 -21.26
C PHE A 333 3.90 44.83 -21.22
N TRP A 334 3.01 45.58 -20.57
CA TRP A 334 3.07 47.06 -20.52
C TRP A 334 4.46 47.58 -20.14
N PRO A 335 5.14 47.10 -19.08
CA PRO A 335 6.46 47.61 -18.73
C PRO A 335 7.47 47.54 -19.89
N ILE A 336 7.45 46.44 -20.66
CA ILE A 336 8.30 46.29 -21.85
C ILE A 336 7.85 47.24 -22.96
N GLN A 337 6.55 47.38 -23.23
CA GLN A 337 6.04 48.34 -24.21
C GLN A 337 6.42 49.78 -23.84
N SER A 338 6.30 50.16 -22.57
CA SER A 338 6.63 51.51 -22.08
C SER A 338 8.13 51.76 -22.13
N GLY A 339 8.95 50.77 -21.78
CA GLY A 339 10.40 50.82 -21.95
C GLY A 339 10.80 50.97 -23.42
N ALA A 340 10.20 50.18 -24.31
CA ALA A 340 10.41 50.29 -25.76
C ALA A 340 9.98 51.66 -26.31
N ALA A 341 8.86 52.22 -25.86
CA ALA A 341 8.40 53.55 -26.24
C ALA A 341 9.36 54.66 -25.77
N LEU A 342 9.88 54.57 -24.54
CA LEU A 342 10.89 55.50 -24.02
C LEU A 342 12.21 55.41 -24.82
N ILE A 343 12.64 54.20 -25.15
CA ILE A 343 13.82 53.97 -26.01
C ILE A 343 13.59 54.61 -27.38
N ALA A 344 12.43 54.38 -28.00
CA ALA A 344 12.09 54.95 -29.30
C ALA A 344 12.04 56.49 -29.26
N LEU A 345 11.46 57.07 -28.21
CA LEU A 345 11.38 58.53 -28.03
C LEU A 345 12.76 59.14 -27.78
N GLY A 346 13.59 58.51 -26.95
CA GLY A 346 14.98 58.91 -26.72
C GLY A 346 15.82 58.83 -28.00
N ALA A 347 15.66 57.76 -28.79
CA ALA A 347 16.34 57.58 -30.08
C ALA A 347 15.90 58.63 -31.12
N CYS A 348 14.59 58.91 -31.23
CA CYS A 348 14.07 59.97 -32.09
C CYS A 348 14.63 61.33 -31.67
N GLY A 349 14.66 61.63 -30.37
CA GLY A 349 15.29 62.85 -29.86
C GLY A 349 16.75 62.98 -30.28
N LEU A 350 17.52 61.88 -30.28
CA LEU A 350 18.92 61.87 -30.71
C LEU A 350 19.09 62.03 -32.23
N LEU A 351 18.18 61.49 -33.04
CA LEU A 351 18.26 61.54 -34.51
C LEU A 351 17.75 62.86 -35.11
N PHE A 352 16.71 63.48 -34.52
CA PHE A 352 16.09 64.68 -35.06
C PHE A 352 16.60 66.00 -34.46
N LEU A 353 17.39 65.96 -33.37
CA LEU A 353 18.06 67.16 -32.87
C LEU A 353 19.26 67.50 -33.77
N PRO A 354 19.31 68.70 -34.40
CA PRO A 354 20.37 69.06 -35.32
C PRO A 354 21.72 68.98 -34.62
N THR A 355 22.62 68.19 -35.20
CA THR A 355 24.00 68.05 -34.75
C THR A 355 24.73 69.35 -35.04
N ALA A 356 24.64 70.31 -34.12
CA ALA A 356 25.56 71.43 -34.06
C ALA A 356 26.97 70.86 -33.79
N GLN A 357 27.66 70.50 -34.87
CA GLN A 357 29.05 70.07 -34.89
C GLN A 357 29.94 71.22 -34.42
N LYS A 358 30.06 71.40 -33.11
CA LYS A 358 31.23 72.07 -32.55
C LYS A 358 32.39 71.07 -32.57
N ARG A 359 33.18 71.15 -33.64
CA ARG A 359 34.59 70.74 -33.61
C ARG A 359 35.27 71.56 -32.52
N VAL A 360 35.61 70.94 -31.40
CA VAL A 360 36.59 71.48 -30.46
C VAL A 360 37.65 70.41 -30.28
N ALA A 361 38.83 70.78 -30.78
CA ALA A 361 40.08 70.09 -30.63
C ALA A 361 40.44 69.95 -29.15
N ASP A 362 40.77 68.72 -28.78
CA ASP A 362 42.04 68.32 -28.18
C ASP A 362 42.71 69.29 -27.20
N LYS A 363 42.73 68.90 -25.91
CA LYS A 363 43.82 69.19 -24.96
C LYS A 363 43.67 68.37 -23.67
N SER A 364 44.51 67.34 -23.60
CA SER A 364 45.40 66.93 -22.49
C SER A 364 44.95 67.05 -21.01
N LYS A 365 45.16 65.91 -20.32
CA LYS A 365 45.63 65.73 -18.93
C LYS A 365 44.76 66.23 -17.78
N ALA A 366 44.28 65.28 -16.96
CA ALA A 366 44.73 65.12 -15.57
C ALA A 366 43.98 63.94 -14.92
N TYR A 367 44.73 62.97 -14.39
CA TYR A 367 44.24 61.98 -13.42
C TYR A 367 43.95 62.68 -12.09
N PRO A 368 42.82 62.40 -11.42
CA PRO A 368 42.72 62.50 -9.98
C PRO A 368 42.89 61.13 -9.29
N PRO A 369 43.44 61.12 -8.07
CA PRO A 369 43.88 59.92 -7.36
C PRO A 369 42.73 59.12 -6.75
N ALA A 370 43.04 57.84 -6.50
CA ALA A 370 42.21 56.86 -5.83
C ALA A 370 41.61 57.40 -4.52
N VAL A 371 40.29 57.54 -4.48
CA VAL A 371 39.52 57.71 -3.26
C VAL A 371 39.33 56.32 -2.66
N GLN A 372 39.98 56.12 -1.53
CA GLN A 372 39.87 54.93 -0.68
C GLN A 372 38.39 54.73 -0.29
N ALA A 373 37.83 53.60 -0.74
CA ALA A 373 36.56 53.12 -0.24
C ALA A 373 36.74 52.68 1.22
N LYS A 374 36.08 53.43 2.09
CA LYS A 374 35.87 53.15 3.51
C LYS A 374 35.26 51.75 3.65
N PRO A 375 35.89 50.80 4.37
CA PRO A 375 35.26 49.51 4.64
C PRO A 375 34.07 49.75 5.56
N MET A 376 32.89 49.34 5.09
CA MET A 376 31.69 49.25 5.90
C MET A 376 31.93 48.18 6.95
N MET A 377 31.91 48.58 8.23
CA MET A 377 31.79 47.65 9.35
C MET A 377 30.53 46.81 9.11
N VAL A 378 30.73 45.57 8.69
CA VAL A 378 29.76 44.51 8.96
C VAL A 378 30.02 44.12 10.40
N ASP A 379 29.00 44.33 11.23
CA ASP A 379 28.87 43.76 12.56
C ASP A 379 29.04 42.25 12.44
N ARG A 380 30.28 41.81 12.64
CA ARG A 380 30.61 40.41 12.82
C ARG A 380 30.13 40.08 14.21
N ARG A 381 28.85 39.69 14.33
CA ARG A 381 28.43 38.82 15.43
C ARG A 381 29.37 37.64 15.39
N ILE A 382 30.36 37.65 16.28
CA ILE A 382 31.17 36.49 16.60
C ILE A 382 30.19 35.51 17.22
N HIS A 383 29.54 34.70 16.39
CA HIS A 383 29.23 33.35 16.83
C HIS A 383 30.61 32.72 17.00
N ASN A 384 31.00 32.54 18.27
CA ASN A 384 32.15 31.76 18.64
C ASN A 384 31.88 30.33 18.15
N ALA A 385 32.13 30.06 16.86
CA ALA A 385 32.20 28.70 16.36
C ALA A 385 33.18 27.97 17.29
N ALA A 386 32.70 26.96 17.98
CA ALA A 386 33.47 26.27 18.98
C ALA A 386 34.65 25.64 18.24
N THR A 387 35.88 26.03 18.60
CA THR A 387 37.07 25.41 17.99
C THR A 387 36.98 23.89 18.21
N PRO A 388 37.38 23.05 17.23
CA PRO A 388 37.27 21.58 17.31
C PRO A 388 37.70 20.93 18.65
N PRO A 389 38.75 21.40 19.36
CA PRO A 389 39.11 20.87 20.68
C PRO A 389 38.06 21.14 21.79
N HIS A 390 37.27 22.22 21.70
CA HIS A 390 36.21 22.50 22.66
C HIS A 390 35.05 21.51 22.50
N LEU A 391 34.60 21.26 21.28
CA LEU A 391 33.56 20.26 20.98
C LEU A 391 33.94 18.88 21.48
N ARG A 392 35.22 18.48 21.30
CA ARG A 392 35.70 17.18 21.76
C ARG A 392 35.71 17.05 23.29
N ARG A 393 36.17 18.07 24.01
CA ARG A 393 36.10 18.09 25.48
C ARG A 393 34.65 18.07 25.99
N LEU A 394 33.74 18.73 25.28
CA LEU A 394 32.32 18.78 25.64
C LEU A 394 31.66 17.41 25.39
N ALA A 395 32.00 16.75 24.27
CA ALA A 395 31.58 15.40 23.96
C ALA A 395 32.13 14.36 24.96
N ASP A 396 33.40 14.46 25.34
CA ASP A 396 34.01 13.59 26.36
C ASP A 396 33.35 13.78 27.73
N ARG A 397 33.07 15.03 28.13
CA ARG A 397 32.33 15.34 29.38
C ARG A 397 30.91 14.80 29.36
N PHE A 398 30.22 14.93 28.22
CA PHE A 398 28.87 14.41 28.03
C PHE A 398 28.84 12.88 28.10
N GLN A 399 29.78 12.22 27.43
CA GLN A 399 29.93 10.76 27.50
C GLN A 399 30.24 10.28 28.92
N ALA A 400 31.17 10.93 29.63
CA ALA A 400 31.49 10.61 31.02
C ALA A 400 30.28 10.81 31.95
N ALA A 401 29.46 11.85 31.72
CA ALA A 401 28.24 12.11 32.47
C ALA A 401 27.16 11.04 32.23
N ILE A 402 27.00 10.57 30.98
CA ILE A 402 26.11 9.44 30.65
C ILE A 402 26.57 8.16 31.34
N GLN A 403 27.87 7.84 31.28
CA GLN A 403 28.43 6.65 31.93
C GLN A 403 28.29 6.72 33.46
N ALA A 404 28.48 7.90 34.05
CA ALA A 404 28.32 8.13 35.48
C ALA A 404 26.85 8.25 35.93
N ARG A 405 25.88 8.20 35.02
CA ARG A 405 24.44 8.41 35.25
C ARG A 405 24.14 9.74 35.97
N LYS A 406 24.90 10.79 35.67
CA LYS A 406 24.77 12.13 36.27
C LYS A 406 24.87 13.20 35.19
N VAL A 407 23.85 13.29 34.34
CA VAL A 407 23.75 14.32 33.32
C VAL A 407 23.09 15.55 33.93
N ASP A 408 23.88 16.60 34.15
CA ASP A 408 23.36 17.88 34.65
C ASP A 408 22.70 18.66 33.51
N SER A 409 21.59 19.34 33.80
CA SER A 409 20.86 20.25 32.92
C SER A 409 21.77 21.28 32.22
N ALA A 410 22.81 21.77 32.91
CA ALA A 410 23.79 22.69 32.35
C ALA A 410 24.57 22.07 31.18
N LEU A 411 24.91 20.78 31.29
CA LEU A 411 25.65 20.06 30.26
C LEU A 411 24.77 19.80 29.02
N ILE A 412 23.47 19.54 29.22
CA ILE A 412 22.49 19.39 28.13
C ILE A 412 22.37 20.71 27.36
N SER A 413 22.23 21.84 28.07
CA SER A 413 22.17 23.17 27.46
C SER A 413 23.45 23.53 26.70
N ASP A 414 24.62 23.13 27.22
CA ASP A 414 25.90 23.35 26.56
C ASP A 414 25.99 22.56 25.24
N VAL A 415 25.53 21.30 25.21
CA VAL A 415 25.44 20.46 23.99
C VAL A 415 24.44 21.03 22.98
N GLU A 416 23.24 21.45 23.42
CA GLU A 416 22.23 22.09 22.56
C GLU A 416 22.81 23.33 21.88
N SER A 417 23.47 24.19 22.66
CA SER A 417 24.06 25.42 22.13
C SER A 417 25.13 25.13 21.08
N ALA A 418 25.94 24.09 21.29
CA ALA A 418 27.00 23.68 20.37
C ALA A 418 26.44 23.10 19.06
N ILE A 419 25.37 22.30 19.13
CA ILE A 419 24.70 21.73 17.94
C ILE A 419 24.00 22.84 17.13
N VAL A 420 23.33 23.78 17.81
CA VAL A 420 22.67 24.91 17.13
C VAL A 420 23.67 25.82 16.42
N GLN A 421 24.88 25.99 16.98
CA GLN A 421 25.90 26.89 16.41
C GLN A 421 26.70 26.28 15.24
N ASP A 422 27.13 25.01 15.34
CA ASP A 422 28.06 24.40 14.36
C ASP A 422 27.47 23.19 13.61
N GLN A 423 26.17 22.90 13.78
CA GLN A 423 25.32 21.84 13.18
C GLN A 423 26.05 20.57 12.71
N GLN A 424 26.73 20.58 11.57
CA GLN A 424 27.38 19.38 11.03
C GLN A 424 28.60 18.94 11.84
N GLN A 425 29.47 19.86 12.26
CA GLN A 425 30.74 19.50 12.89
C GLN A 425 30.57 19.06 14.35
N ALA A 426 29.60 19.67 15.06
CA ALA A 426 29.23 19.23 16.40
C ALA A 426 28.65 17.81 16.35
N VAL A 427 27.68 17.56 15.45
CA VAL A 427 27.03 16.25 15.32
C VAL A 427 28.03 15.13 15.03
N GLU A 428 28.99 15.34 14.12
CA GLU A 428 30.04 14.35 13.85
C GLU A 428 30.89 14.05 15.09
N VAL A 429 31.34 15.08 15.82
CA VAL A 429 32.18 14.90 17.03
C VAL A 429 31.41 14.20 18.16
N PHE A 430 30.11 14.49 18.33
CA PHE A 430 29.28 13.82 19.33
C PHE A 430 28.95 12.37 18.95
N CYS A 431 28.67 12.09 17.68
CA CYS A 431 28.48 10.74 17.17
C CYS A 431 29.75 9.90 17.37
N ASP A 432 30.93 10.47 17.08
CA ASP A 432 32.22 9.81 17.29
C ASP A 432 32.52 9.57 18.77
N ALA A 433 32.20 10.50 19.67
CA ALA A 433 32.42 10.31 21.10
C ALA A 433 31.46 9.26 21.68
N VAL A 434 30.16 9.38 21.40
CA VAL A 434 29.12 8.46 21.92
C VAL A 434 29.27 7.05 21.31
N GLY A 435 29.65 6.96 20.03
CA GLY A 435 29.92 5.69 19.35
C GLY A 435 31.32 5.11 19.61
N GLY A 436 32.29 5.95 19.97
CA GLY A 436 33.73 5.64 19.95
C GLY A 436 34.31 4.86 21.13
N ALA A 437 33.51 4.41 22.09
CA ALA A 437 34.02 3.62 23.21
C ALA A 437 34.40 2.16 22.87
N MET A 438 34.19 1.69 21.63
CA MET A 438 34.65 0.36 21.22
C MET A 438 35.36 0.41 19.88
N GLY A 439 36.67 0.65 19.95
CA GLY A 439 37.56 0.61 18.81
C GLY A 439 37.69 -0.79 18.21
N GLY A 440 37.79 -0.83 16.88
CA GLY A 440 38.58 -1.87 16.21
C GLY A 440 37.82 -2.96 15.46
N ALA A 441 36.73 -2.65 14.75
CA ALA A 441 36.36 -3.42 13.55
C ALA A 441 35.46 -2.57 12.65
N MET A 442 35.76 -2.50 11.36
CA MET A 442 34.83 -2.03 10.32
C MET A 442 33.61 -2.97 10.30
N GLY A 443 32.69 -2.77 11.22
CA GLY A 443 31.39 -3.43 11.26
C GLY A 443 30.37 -2.56 10.54
N ASP A 444 29.48 -3.21 9.79
CA ASP A 444 28.34 -2.65 9.06
C ASP A 444 27.79 -1.34 9.65
N GLU A 445 27.59 -0.32 8.82
CA GLU A 445 26.93 0.94 9.21
C GLU A 445 25.54 0.70 9.85
N GLN A 446 24.88 -0.41 9.50
CA GLN A 446 23.62 -0.84 10.14
C GLN A 446 23.79 -1.22 11.62
N SER A 447 24.97 -1.72 12.00
CA SER A 447 25.29 -2.03 13.39
C SER A 447 25.47 -0.77 14.24
N ILE A 448 25.91 0.36 13.65
CA ILE A 448 26.06 1.64 14.34
C ILE A 448 24.68 2.23 14.66
N VAL A 449 23.76 2.23 13.69
CA VAL A 449 22.38 2.74 13.90
C VAL A 449 21.61 1.89 14.91
N HIS A 450 21.64 0.56 14.76
CA HIS A 450 20.93 -0.33 15.69
C HIS A 450 21.53 -0.25 17.12
N ARG A 451 22.84 0.01 17.25
CA ARG A 451 23.48 0.25 18.56
C ARG A 451 23.17 1.63 19.11
N MET A 452 23.05 2.67 18.28
CA MET A 452 22.55 3.97 18.72
C MET A 452 21.13 3.83 19.26
N GLU A 453 20.22 3.14 18.57
CA GLU A 453 18.85 2.87 19.05
C GLU A 453 18.83 2.06 20.35
N SER A 454 19.68 1.03 20.47
CA SER A 454 19.83 0.26 21.72
C SER A 454 20.35 1.11 22.88
N ASN A 455 21.35 1.96 22.62
CA ASN A 455 21.86 2.90 23.61
C ASN A 455 20.83 3.99 23.97
N LEU A 456 20.01 4.45 23.02
CA LEU A 456 18.90 5.38 23.27
C LEU A 456 17.86 4.77 24.20
N SER A 457 17.47 3.51 23.98
CA SER A 457 16.54 2.81 24.89
C SER A 457 17.13 2.58 26.28
N SER A 458 18.44 2.31 26.36
CA SER A 458 19.17 2.18 27.63
C SER A 458 19.26 3.53 28.37
N ILE A 459 19.52 4.62 27.65
CA ILE A 459 19.56 5.98 28.20
C ILE A 459 18.16 6.42 28.67
N GLN A 460 17.10 6.14 27.91
CA GLN A 460 15.71 6.42 28.31
C GLN A 460 15.31 5.68 29.59
N SER A 461 15.67 4.40 29.73
CA SER A 461 15.36 3.65 30.96
C SER A 461 16.11 4.20 32.18
N LEU A 462 17.36 4.63 32.00
CA LEU A 462 18.20 5.16 33.08
C LEU A 462 17.84 6.58 33.53
N LEU A 463 17.24 7.39 32.65
CA LEU A 463 16.86 8.77 32.98
C LEU A 463 15.56 8.86 33.79
N SER A 464 14.78 7.78 33.85
CA SER A 464 13.56 7.71 34.65
C SER A 464 13.80 7.78 36.17
N GLU A 465 15.03 7.53 36.63
CA GLU A 465 15.36 7.38 38.06
C GLU A 465 15.96 8.64 38.75
N GLY A 466 15.94 9.83 38.12
CA GLY A 466 16.43 11.03 38.82
C GLY A 466 16.46 12.34 38.04
N SER A 467 15.92 12.36 36.81
CA SER A 467 15.86 13.56 35.97
C SER A 467 14.47 14.17 35.99
N THR A 468 14.36 15.49 35.84
CA THR A 468 13.05 16.13 35.71
C THR A 468 12.42 15.76 34.36
N ALA A 469 11.08 15.71 34.28
CA ALA A 469 10.38 15.37 33.03
C ALA A 469 10.72 16.35 31.87
N GLU A 470 11.08 17.59 32.20
CA GLU A 470 11.50 18.58 31.20
C GLU A 470 12.88 18.26 30.62
N ASP A 471 13.83 17.83 31.46
CA ASP A 471 15.18 17.44 31.03
C ASP A 471 15.14 16.18 30.16
N GLN A 472 14.26 15.23 30.48
CA GLN A 472 14.03 14.03 29.66
C GLN A 472 13.53 14.41 28.25
N GLN A 473 12.56 15.32 28.18
CA GLN A 473 11.99 15.75 26.89
C GLN A 473 12.98 16.57 26.06
N ARG A 474 13.84 17.36 26.69
CA ARG A 474 14.93 18.09 26.00
C ARG A 474 15.97 17.14 25.43
N LEU A 475 16.39 16.14 26.22
CA LEU A 475 17.36 15.15 25.78
C LEU A 475 16.83 14.30 24.61
N GLU A 476 15.55 13.91 24.63
CA GLU A 476 14.93 13.18 23.51
C GLU A 476 14.96 13.99 22.21
N ARG A 477 14.60 15.28 22.27
CA ARG A 477 14.66 16.16 21.09
C ARG A 477 16.08 16.32 20.57
N LEU A 478 17.05 16.44 21.47
CA LEU A 478 18.47 16.49 21.12
C LEU A 478 18.93 15.24 20.38
N LEU A 479 18.63 14.07 20.94
CA LEU A 479 19.05 12.78 20.38
C LEU A 479 18.38 12.53 19.03
N GLN A 480 17.12 12.92 18.89
CA GLN A 480 16.41 12.89 17.62
C GLN A 480 17.06 13.82 16.58
N SER A 481 17.43 15.04 16.98
CA SER A 481 18.09 15.99 16.08
C SER A 481 19.47 15.51 15.61
N ILE A 482 20.25 14.84 16.49
CA ILE A 482 21.56 14.25 16.14
C ILE A 482 21.37 13.08 15.17
N THR A 483 20.33 12.27 15.37
CA THR A 483 20.02 11.11 14.51
C THR A 483 19.57 11.55 13.12
N GLU A 484 18.74 12.59 13.04
CA GLU A 484 18.24 13.15 11.78
C GLU A 484 19.32 13.90 10.98
N SER A 485 20.28 14.54 11.66
CA SER A 485 21.36 15.33 11.04
C SER A 485 22.62 14.54 10.68
N SER A 486 22.70 13.24 11.03
CA SER A 486 23.84 12.39 10.70
C SER A 486 24.01 12.21 9.18
N PRO A 487 25.21 12.48 8.60
CA PRO A 487 25.43 12.46 7.16
C PRO A 487 25.30 11.08 6.49
N SER A 488 25.17 9.99 7.26
CA SER A 488 24.89 8.65 6.73
C SER A 488 23.48 8.52 6.15
N SER A 489 22.51 9.35 6.57
CA SER A 489 21.18 9.43 5.95
C SER A 489 21.25 9.98 4.52
N ALA A 490 22.23 10.85 4.24
CA ALA A 490 22.45 11.46 2.93
C ALA A 490 23.40 10.66 2.01
N ARG A 491 24.21 9.72 2.55
CA ARG A 491 25.16 8.90 1.76
C ARG A 491 24.61 7.56 1.26
N ARG A 492 23.35 7.21 1.57
CA ARG A 492 22.65 6.02 1.05
C ARG A 492 22.46 5.98 -0.48
N GLU A 493 22.90 6.97 -1.25
CA GLU A 493 22.61 7.11 -2.70
C GLU A 493 23.76 6.82 -3.68
N LYS A 494 24.89 6.23 -3.28
CA LYS A 494 25.88 5.76 -4.27
C LYS A 494 26.26 4.29 -4.06
N PRO A 495 25.73 3.35 -4.88
CA PRO A 495 26.30 2.02 -4.97
C PRO A 495 27.68 2.11 -5.64
N ALA A 496 28.70 1.61 -4.93
CA ALA A 496 30.02 1.35 -5.47
C ALA A 496 29.92 0.30 -6.59
N MET A 497 30.23 0.69 -7.82
CA MET A 497 30.64 -0.26 -8.84
C MET A 497 32.08 -0.71 -8.56
N ALA A 498 32.27 -1.99 -8.23
CA ALA A 498 33.52 -2.70 -8.47
C ALA A 498 33.31 -4.23 -8.52
N ALA A 499 33.47 -4.76 -9.74
CA ALA A 499 34.16 -5.99 -10.12
C ALA A 499 33.82 -7.33 -9.42
N LYS A 500 33.19 -8.25 -10.18
CA LYS A 500 33.82 -9.50 -10.67
C LYS A 500 32.87 -10.33 -11.53
N VAL A 501 33.49 -10.94 -12.56
CA VAL A 501 33.03 -11.86 -13.62
C VAL A 501 32.31 -11.19 -14.78
#